data_AF-A0A7X2CB69-F1
#
_entry.id   AF-A0A7X2CB69-F1
#
_cell.length_a   1.000
_cell.length_b   1.000
_cell.length_c   1.000
_cell.angle_alpha   90.00
_cell.angle_beta   90.00
_cell.angle_gamma   90.00
#
_symmetry.space_group_name_H-M   'P 1'
#
loop_
_entity.id
_entity.type
_entity.pdbx_description
1 polymer ?
#
loop_
_entity_poly.entity_id
_entity_poly.type
_entity_poly.pdbx_seq_one_letter_code
_entity_poly.pdbx_strand_id
1 'polypeptide(L)'
;KYDSQVLVEQWIHGPEFTIATLRDQVLPPIALGTPHTFYDYDAKYVSEDTQYRIPCGLDSDKEQELMELTAKACEAIGIAGWGRLDVMQD
;
A
#
# COMPACT_ATOMS: atom_id res chain seq x y z
N LYS A 1 3.86 23.09 -9.90
CA LYS A 1 3.80 22.98 -11.38
C LYS A 1 3.64 21.50 -11.67
N TYR A 2 2.53 21.08 -12.29
CA TYR A 2 2.22 19.66 -12.49
C TYR A 2 2.97 19.08 -13.70
N ASP A 3 3.02 17.75 -13.78
CA ASP A 3 3.59 17.04 -14.93
C ASP A 3 2.72 17.25 -16.18
N SER A 4 3.33 17.10 -17.36
CA SER A 4 2.67 17.13 -18.66
C SER A 4 1.89 15.86 -19.00
N GLN A 5 2.13 14.79 -18.23
CA GLN A 5 1.46 13.50 -18.38
C GLN A 5 0.50 13.27 -17.20
N VAL A 6 -0.67 12.71 -17.51
CA VAL A 6 -1.70 12.36 -16.52
C VAL A 6 -2.07 10.89 -16.66
N LEU A 7 -2.25 10.21 -15.53
CA LEU A 7 -2.89 8.90 -15.46
C LEU A 7 -4.34 9.06 -15.03
N VAL A 8 -5.24 8.30 -15.66
CA VAL A 8 -6.64 8.15 -15.24
C VAL A 8 -6.85 6.68 -14.95
N GLU A 9 -7.12 6.35 -13.69
CA GLU A 9 -7.29 4.98 -13.21
C GLU A 9 -8.74 4.71 -12.81
N GLN A 10 -9.13 3.43 -12.86
CA GLN A 10 -10.43 3.01 -12.34
C GLN A 10 -10.48 3.24 -10.83
N TRP A 11 -11.63 3.68 -10.33
CA TRP A 11 -11.86 3.81 -8.90
C TRP A 11 -11.99 2.42 -8.24
N ILE A 12 -11.19 2.16 -7.21
CA ILE A 12 -11.22 0.93 -6.42
C ILE A 12 -11.89 1.22 -5.07
N HIS A 13 -13.02 0.54 -4.80
CA HIS A 13 -13.75 0.64 -3.54
C HIS A 13 -13.30 -0.44 -2.57
N GLY A 14 -12.10 -0.32 -2.00
CA GLY A 14 -11.63 -1.30 -1.03
C GLY A 14 -10.49 -0.82 -0.15
N PRO A 15 -10.02 -1.68 0.77
CA PRO A 15 -8.97 -1.32 1.71
C PRO A 15 -7.64 -1.10 0.98
N GLU A 16 -6.89 -0.11 1.47
CA GLU A 16 -5.53 0.18 1.03
C GLU A 16 -4.54 -0.45 2.01
N PHE A 17 -3.51 -1.09 1.46
CA PHE A 17 -2.43 -1.72 2.19
C PHE A 17 -1.11 -1.12 1.75
N THR A 18 -0.20 -0.96 2.70
CA THR A 18 1.18 -0.60 2.39
C THR A 18 2.12 -1.68 2.90
N ILE A 19 3.06 -2.09 2.07
CA ILE A 19 3.99 -3.19 2.34
C ILE A 19 5.40 -2.66 2.13
N ALA A 20 6.20 -2.74 3.19
CA ALA A 20 7.60 -2.36 3.13
C ALA A 20 8.45 -3.56 2.69
N THR A 21 9.46 -3.27 1.87
CA THR A 21 10.51 -4.24 1.57
C THR A 21 11.85 -3.71 2.06
N LEU A 22 12.64 -4.60 2.63
CA LEU A 22 13.99 -4.30 3.10
C LEU A 22 14.91 -5.40 2.60
N ARG A 23 15.76 -5.02 1.64
CA ARG A 23 16.58 -5.91 0.81
C ARG A 23 15.65 -6.90 0.11
N ASP A 24 15.83 -8.18 0.38
CA ASP A 24 15.06 -9.27 -0.20
C ASP A 24 13.94 -9.76 0.72
N GLN A 25 13.63 -9.01 1.78
CA GLN A 25 12.58 -9.36 2.75
C GLN A 25 11.36 -8.46 2.57
N VAL A 26 10.21 -9.08 2.34
CA VAL A 26 8.89 -8.43 2.45
C VAL A 26 8.47 -8.42 3.91
N LEU A 27 8.12 -7.24 4.42
CA LEU A 27 7.67 -7.04 5.80
C LEU A 27 6.14 -7.17 5.90
N PRO A 28 5.59 -7.36 7.13
CA PRO A 28 4.15 -7.51 7.31
C PRO A 28 3.37 -6.31 6.72
N PRO A 29 2.27 -6.57 5.98
CA PRO A 29 1.41 -5.51 5.46
C PRO A 29 0.80 -4.66 6.56
N ILE A 30 0.61 -3.38 6.26
CA ILE A 30 -0.08 -2.43 7.13
C ILE A 30 -1.37 -2.03 6.42
N ALA A 31 -2.52 -2.26 7.06
CA ALA A 31 -3.77 -1.76 6.54
C ALA A 31 -3.92 -0.28 6.91
N LEU A 32 -4.23 0.53 5.90
CA LEU A 32 -4.54 1.94 6.03
C LEU A 32 -6.06 2.07 6.14
N GLY A 33 -6.52 2.66 7.23
CA GLY A 33 -7.91 3.04 7.42
C GLY A 33 -8.00 4.53 7.67
N THR A 34 -8.83 5.23 6.91
CA THR A 34 -9.25 6.59 7.29
C THR A 34 -10.76 6.62 7.49
N PRO A 35 -11.29 7.46 8.38
CA PRO A 35 -12.73 7.75 8.42
C PRO A 35 -13.21 8.58 7.22
N HIS A 36 -12.31 8.99 6.33
CA HIS A 36 -12.60 9.75 5.12
C HIS A 36 -12.61 8.86 3.88
N THR A 37 -13.33 9.29 2.85
CA THR A 37 -13.57 8.50 1.62
C THR A 37 -12.30 8.30 0.78
N PHE A 38 -11.15 8.90 1.14
CA PHE A 38 -9.91 8.83 0.38
C PHE A 38 -8.65 9.16 1.22
N TYR A 39 -7.48 8.67 0.79
CA TYR A 39 -6.17 8.94 1.39
C TYR A 39 -5.46 10.12 0.69
N ASP A 40 -5.92 11.34 0.97
CA ASP A 40 -5.35 12.57 0.43
C ASP A 40 -4.13 13.09 1.23
N TYR A 41 -3.56 14.21 0.79
CA TYR A 41 -2.44 14.87 1.46
C TYR A 41 -2.76 15.26 2.91
N ASP A 42 -4.00 15.65 3.20
CA ASP A 42 -4.44 16.00 4.56
C ASP A 42 -4.51 14.75 5.44
N ALA A 43 -4.97 13.61 4.92
CA ALA A 43 -4.94 12.33 5.64
C ALA A 43 -3.50 11.82 5.93
N LYS A 44 -2.52 12.16 5.07
CA LYS A 44 -1.11 11.76 5.24
C LYS A 44 -0.31 12.67 6.17
N TYR A 45 -0.64 13.95 6.30
CA TYR A 45 0.23 14.93 6.98
C TYR A 45 -0.47 15.83 8.02
N VAL A 46 -1.80 15.87 8.06
CA VAL A 46 -2.57 16.79 8.91
C VAL A 46 -3.51 16.06 9.86
N SER A 47 -4.07 14.92 9.43
CA SER A 47 -5.04 14.15 10.20
C SER A 47 -4.38 13.25 11.25
N GLU A 48 -4.84 13.35 12.50
CA GLU A 48 -4.51 12.38 13.57
C GLU A 48 -5.39 11.11 13.51
N ASP A 49 -6.35 11.04 12.58
CA ASP A 49 -7.38 9.98 12.52
C ASP A 49 -7.04 8.83 11.55
N THR A 50 -5.89 8.88 10.89
CA THR A 50 -5.42 7.76 10.05
C THR A 50 -5.02 6.58 10.94
N GLN A 51 -5.77 5.49 10.83
CA GLN A 51 -5.52 4.26 11.54
C GLN A 51 -4.57 3.36 10.76
N TYR A 52 -3.43 3.06 11.36
CA TYR A 52 -2.50 2.04 10.89
C TYR A 52 -2.75 0.76 11.68
N ARG A 53 -3.18 -0.30 11.01
CA ARG A 53 -3.46 -1.59 11.67
C ARG A 53 -2.41 -2.61 11.31
N ILE A 54 -1.77 -3.15 12.35
CA ILE A 54 -0.84 -4.28 12.31
C ILE A 54 -1.23 -5.22 13.47
N PRO A 55 -1.68 -6.46 13.22
CA PRO A 55 -1.86 -7.11 11.91
C PRO A 55 -2.92 -6.41 11.05
N CYS A 56 -2.77 -6.52 9.71
CA CYS A 56 -3.57 -5.77 8.74
C CYS A 56 -5.06 -6.15 8.69
N GLY A 57 -5.44 -7.28 9.28
CA GLY A 57 -6.82 -7.76 9.37
C GLY A 57 -7.25 -8.67 8.22
N LEU A 58 -6.35 -8.99 7.28
CA LEU A 58 -6.53 -10.08 6.33
C LEU A 58 -6.42 -11.44 7.03
N ASP A 59 -6.99 -12.48 6.43
CA ASP A 59 -6.65 -13.86 6.81
C ASP A 59 -5.22 -14.21 6.36
N SER A 60 -4.68 -15.29 6.91
CA SER A 60 -3.28 -15.69 6.67
C SER A 60 -2.99 -15.97 5.19
N ASP A 61 -3.98 -16.50 4.47
CA ASP A 61 -3.81 -16.90 3.08
C ASP A 61 -3.75 -15.65 2.18
N LYS A 62 -4.59 -14.65 2.46
CA LYS A 62 -4.59 -13.35 1.78
C LYS A 62 -3.40 -12.48 2.15
N GLU A 63 -2.95 -12.51 3.40
CA GLU A 63 -1.74 -11.81 3.81
C GLU A 63 -0.51 -12.39 3.08
N GLN A 64 -0.43 -13.72 2.97
CA GLN A 64 0.62 -14.40 2.21
C GLN A 64 0.55 -14.07 0.70
N GLU A 65 -0.64 -14.08 0.10
CA GLU A 65 -0.86 -13.68 -1.30
C GLU A 65 -0.36 -12.24 -1.55
N LEU A 66 -0.67 -11.31 -0.65
CA LEU A 66 -0.24 -9.91 -0.74
C LEU A 66 1.28 -9.77 -0.62
N MET A 67 1.91 -10.52 0.27
CA MET A 67 3.37 -10.54 0.40
C MET A 67 4.06 -11.09 -0.85
N GLU A 68 3.53 -12.16 -1.44
CA GLU A 68 4.05 -12.74 -2.68
C GLU A 68 3.88 -11.82 -3.88
N LEU A 69 2.73 -11.14 -3.99
CA LEU A 69 2.49 -10.13 -5.01
C LEU A 69 3.49 -8.98 -4.88
N THR A 70 3.74 -8.52 -3.65
CA THR A 70 4.72 -7.47 -3.36
C THR A 70 6.13 -7.88 -3.78
N ALA A 71 6.55 -9.11 -3.46
CA ALA A 71 7.86 -9.63 -3.87
C ALA A 71 8.01 -9.64 -5.40
N LYS A 72 7.01 -10.16 -6.12
CA LYS A 72 7.01 -10.21 -7.59
C LYS A 72 7.04 -8.80 -8.21
N ALA A 73 6.29 -7.85 -7.64
CA ALA A 73 6.31 -6.46 -8.11
C ALA A 73 7.68 -5.80 -7.90
N CYS A 74 8.34 -6.03 -6.76
CA CYS A 74 9.69 -5.54 -6.51
C CYS A 74 10.70 -6.12 -7.52
N GLU A 75 10.63 -7.42 -7.77
CA GLU A 75 11.49 -8.11 -8.72
C GLU A 75 11.29 -7.57 -10.14
N ALA A 76 10.03 -7.40 -10.58
CA ALA A 76 9.69 -6.92 -11.91
C ALA A 76 10.21 -5.49 -12.19
N ILE A 77 10.25 -4.63 -11.17
CA ILE A 77 10.71 -3.24 -11.27
C ILE A 77 12.22 -3.13 -10.98
N GLY A 78 12.84 -4.17 -10.43
CA GLY A 78 14.26 -4.18 -10.05
C GLY A 78 14.55 -3.36 -8.79
N ILE A 79 13.61 -3.30 -7.84
CA ILE A 79 13.79 -2.62 -6.56
C ILE A 79 14.90 -3.33 -5.76
N ALA A 80 15.87 -2.57 -5.27
CA ALA A 80 16.96 -3.07 -4.44
C ALA A 80 17.13 -2.21 -3.18
N GLY A 81 17.57 -2.84 -2.09
CA GLY A 81 17.89 -2.13 -0.84
C GLY A 81 16.68 -1.93 0.07
N TRP A 82 15.71 -1.08 -0.28
CA TRP A 82 14.45 -0.93 0.46
C TRP A 82 13.40 -0.23 -0.40
N GLY A 83 12.13 -0.47 -0.10
CA GLY A 83 11.01 0.13 -0.81
C GLY A 83 9.72 0.08 -0.03
N ARG A 84 8.71 0.76 -0.56
CA ARG A 84 7.33 0.68 -0.08
C ARG A 84 6.40 0.58 -1.27
N LEU A 85 5.49 -0.39 -1.21
CA LEU A 85 4.53 -0.69 -2.24
C LEU A 85 3.15 -0.48 -1.65
N ASP A 86 2.33 0.29 -2.36
CA ASP A 86 0.96 0.57 -1.97
C ASP A 86 0.04 -0.29 -2.87
N VAL A 87 -0.88 -1.03 -2.26
CA VAL A 87 -1.77 -1.99 -2.91
C VAL A 87 -3.20 -1.73 -2.45
N MET A 88 -4.13 -1.68 -3.40
CA MET A 88 -5.56 -1.60 -3.13
C MET A 88 -6.24 -2.91 -3.53
N GLN A 89 -7.14 -3.41 -2.68
CA GLN A 89 -7.96 -4.58 -2.98
C GLN A 89 -9.32 -4.14 -3.55
N ASP A 90 -9.83 -4.85 -4.54
CA ASP A 90 -11.15 -4.63 -5.15
C ASP A 90 -12.28 -5.48 -4.54
#